data_AF-A0A7M3XS95-F1
#
_entry.id   AF-A0A7M3XS95-F1
#
_cell.length_a   1.000
_cell.length_b   1.000
_cell.length_c   1.000
_cell.angle_alpha   90.00
_cell.angle_beta   90.00
_cell.angle_gamma   90.00
#
_symmetry.space_group_name_H-M   'P 1'
#
loop_
_entity.id
_entity.type
_entity.pdbx_description
1 polymer ?
#
loop_
_entity_poly.entity_id
_entity_poly.type
_entity_poly.pdbx_seq_one_letter_code
_entity_poly.pdbx_strand_id
1 'polypeptide(L)' 'MHWTYHCIPFLTAIIGLVVGDYLVSSLGPLANTIFPPMSLIIGGYAGLVILGEISDRRRD' A
#
# COMPACT_ATOMS: atom_id res chain seq x y z
N MET A 1 1.30 -11.70 19.62
CA MET A 1 1.50 -10.53 18.73
C MET A 1 1.62 -10.89 17.24
N HIS A 2 1.21 -12.09 16.78
CA HIS A 2 1.28 -12.41 15.34
C HIS A 2 0.24 -11.67 14.50
N TRP A 3 -0.87 -11.26 15.10
CA TRP A 3 -1.93 -10.55 14.39
C TRP A 3 -1.49 -9.17 13.86
N THR A 4 -0.50 -8.54 14.51
CA THR A 4 -0.01 -7.21 14.14
C THR A 4 0.63 -7.20 12.74
N TYR A 5 1.14 -8.33 12.26
CA TYR A 5 1.67 -8.44 10.89
C TYR A 5 0.58 -8.28 9.81
N HIS A 6 -0.68 -8.58 10.13
CA HIS A 6 -1.79 -8.32 9.20
C HIS A 6 -2.08 -6.83 9.02
N CYS A 7 -1.53 -5.95 9.86
CA CYS A 7 -1.62 -4.51 9.65
C CYS A 7 -0.68 -4.01 8.54
N ILE A 8 0.34 -4.79 8.15
CA ILE A 8 1.34 -4.38 7.15
C ILE A 8 0.68 -3.98 5.81
N PRO A 9 -0.19 -4.81 5.19
CA PRO A 9 -0.87 -4.43 3.95
C PRO A 9 -1.72 -3.16 4.07
N PHE A 10 -2.35 -2.92 5.22
CA PHE A 10 -3.16 -1.72 5.42
C PHE A 10 -2.30 -0.47 5.57
N LEU A 11 -1.20 -0.55 6.33
CA LEU A 11 -0.28 0.56 6.49
C LEU A 11 0.39 0.93 5.16
N THR A 12 0.85 -0.06 4.39
CA THR A 12 1.46 0.20 3.08
C THR A 12 0.44 0.70 2.06
N ALA A 13 -0.82 0.25 2.12
CA ALA A 13 -1.91 0.80 1.31
C ALA A 13 -2.17 2.27 1.64
N ILE A 14 -2.30 2.63 2.92
CA ILE A 14 -2.52 4.01 3.36
C ILE A 14 -1.36 4.91 2.93
N ILE A 15 -0.11 4.45 3.09
CA ILE A 15 1.06 5.18 2.60
C ILE A 15 0.98 5.37 1.10
N GLY A 16 0.65 4.31 0.35
CA GLY A 16 0.46 4.37 -1.10
C GLY A 16 -0.58 5.41 -1.49
N LEU A 17 -1.74 5.41 -0.83
CA LEU A 17 -2.81 6.37 -1.07
C LEU A 17 -2.37 7.82 -0.82
N VAL A 18 -1.75 8.10 0.34
CA VAL A 18 -1.32 9.46 0.70
C VAL A 18 -0.26 9.98 -0.27
N VAL A 19 0.69 9.12 -0.65
CA VAL A 19 1.72 9.47 -1.64
C VAL A 19 1.10 9.70 -3.01
N GLY A 20 0.21 8.81 -3.45
CA GLY A 20 -0.48 8.92 -4.73
C GLY A 20 -1.31 10.18 -4.85
N ASP A 21 -2.09 10.50 -3.81
CA ASP A 21 -2.87 11.74 -3.70
C ASP A 21 -1.98 12.98 -3.75
N TYR A 22 -0.93 13.02 -2.93
CA TYR A 22 0.01 14.13 -2.92
C TYR A 22 0.64 14.37 -4.31
N LEU A 23 1.06 13.31 -5.00
CA LEU A 23 1.72 13.39 -6.31
C LEU A 23 0.81 13.93 -7.41
N VAL A 24 -0.50 13.73 -7.32
CA VAL A 24 -1.45 14.15 -8.37
C VAL A 24 -2.30 15.36 -7.99
N SER A 25 -2.13 15.89 -6.78
CA SER A 25 -2.92 17.00 -6.24
C SER A 25 -2.90 18.29 -7.10
N SER A 26 -1.84 18.51 -7.88
CA SER A 26 -1.73 19.64 -8.81
C SER A 26 -2.15 19.33 -10.25
N LEU A 27 -2.62 18.11 -10.54
CA LEU A 27 -3.01 17.66 -11.88
C LEU A 27 -4.52 17.87 -12.14
N GLY A 28 -4.98 17.47 -13.33
CA GLY A 28 -6.39 17.56 -13.72
C GLY A 28 -7.32 16.58 -12.98
N PRO A 29 -8.66 16.74 -13.10
CA PRO A 29 -9.65 15.93 -12.38
C PRO A 29 -9.55 14.42 -12.66
N LEU A 30 -9.17 14.05 -13.88
CA LEU A 30 -9.00 12.65 -14.28
C LEU A 30 -7.88 11.97 -13.48
N ALA A 31 -6.72 12.65 -13.35
CA ALA A 31 -5.58 12.11 -12.62
C ALA A 31 -5.91 11.95 -11.13
N ASN A 32 -6.51 12.97 -10.52
CA ASN A 32 -6.96 12.94 -9.12
C ASN A 32 -8.00 11.85 -8.82
N THR A 33 -8.76 11.40 -9.83
CA THR A 33 -9.75 10.33 -9.64
C THR A 33 -9.12 8.93 -9.73
N ILE A 34 -8.14 8.75 -10.62
CA ILE A 34 -7.62 7.41 -10.95
C ILE A 34 -6.37 7.05 -10.14
N PHE A 35 -5.46 8.00 -9.96
CA PHE A 35 -4.16 7.72 -9.34
C PHE A 35 -4.25 7.34 -7.86
N PRO A 36 -5.02 8.03 -7.01
CA PRO A 36 -5.07 7.69 -5.59
C PRO A 36 -5.61 6.27 -5.34
N PRO A 37 -6.73 5.82 -5.95
CA PRO A 37 -7.17 4.43 -5.84
C PRO A 37 -6.16 3.41 -6.37
N MET A 38 -5.50 3.69 -7.49
CA MET A 38 -4.47 2.79 -8.04
C MET A 38 -3.27 2.66 -7.09
N SER A 39 -2.83 3.77 -6.51
CA SER A 39 -1.73 3.79 -5.54
C SER A 39 -2.06 3.05 -4.23
N LEU A 40 -3.33 3.09 -3.79
CA LEU A 40 -3.83 2.29 -2.67
C LEU A 40 -3.72 0.78 -2.96
N ILE A 41 -4.14 0.35 -4.15
CA ILE A 41 -4.07 -1.06 -4.57
C ILE A 41 -2.61 -1.53 -4.64
N ILE A 42 -1.75 -0.75 -5.26
CA ILE A 42 -0.31 -1.06 -5.39
C ILE A 42 0.35 -1.12 -4.00
N GLY A 43 0.04 -0.15 -3.12
CA GLY A 43 0.55 -0.13 -1.74
C GLY A 43 0.08 -1.34 -0.92
N GLY A 44 -1.18 -1.74 -1.06
CA GLY A 44 -1.71 -2.94 -0.40
C GLY A 44 -1.03 -4.21 -0.88
N TYR A 45 -0.83 -4.35 -2.21
CA TYR A 45 -0.10 -5.48 -2.78
C TYR A 45 1.35 -5.55 -2.30
N ALA A 46 2.06 -4.41 -2.26
CA ALA A 46 3.42 -4.35 -1.74
C ALA A 46 3.51 -4.84 -0.29
N GLY A 47 2.53 -4.51 0.55
CA GLY A 47 2.47 -5.00 1.93
C GLY A 47 2.20 -6.51 2.03
N LEU A 48 1.45 -7.10 1.09
CA LEU A 48 1.29 -8.56 1.01
C LEU A 48 2.60 -9.24 0.64
N VAL A 49 3.38 -8.67 -0.29
CA VAL A 49 4.72 -9.18 -0.64
C VAL A 49 5.66 -9.14 0.56
N ILE A 50 5.68 -8.02 1.29
CA ILE A 50 6.47 -7.87 2.53
C ILE A 50 6.04 -8.90 3.58
N LEU A 51 4.74 -9.10 3.76
CA LEU A 51 4.21 -10.09 4.69
C LEU A 51 4.61 -11.52 4.30
N GLY A 52 4.60 -11.84 3.01
CA GLY A 52 5.06 -13.12 2.47
C GLY A 52 6.53 -13.38 2.81
N GLU A 53 7.40 -12.42 2.55
CA GLU A 53 8.83 -12.51 2.85
C GLU A 53 9.11 -12.71 4.36
N ILE A 54 8.35 -12.02 5.23
CA ILE A 54 8.45 -12.20 6.69
C ILE A 54 8.00 -13.61 7.10
N SER A 55 6.94 -14.12 6.47
CA SER A 55 6.43 -15.47 6.73
C SER A 55 7.45 -16.54 6.34
N ASP A 56 8.07 -16.40 5.18
CA ASP A 56 9.06 -17.36 4.68
C ASP A 56 10.29 -17.40 5.57
N ARG A 57 10.85 -16.24 5.94
CA ARG A 57 12.00 -16.15 6.87
C ARG A 57 11.75 -16.67 8.27
N ARG A 58 10.50 -16.83 8.68
CA ARG A 58 10.11 -17.37 10.00
C ARG A 58 9.82 -18.88 9.96
N ARG A 59 9.73 -19.47 8.75
CA ARG A 59 9.59 -20.91 8.57
C ARG A 59 10.94 -21.63 8.57
N ASP A 60 12.00 -20.93 8.16
CA ASP A 60 13.39 -21.34 8.29
C ASP A 60 13.90 -21.17 9.74
#